data_AF-A0A016WXN7-F1
#
_entry.id   AF-A0A016WXN7-F1
#
_cell.length_a   1.000
_cell.length_b   1.000
_cell.length_c   1.000
_cell.angle_alpha   90.00
_cell.angle_beta   90.00
_cell.angle_gamma   90.00
#
_symmetry.space_group_name_H-M   'P 1'
#
loop_
_entity.id
_entity.type
_entity.pdbx_description
1 polymer ?
#
loop_
_entity_poly.entity_id
_entity_poly.type
_entity_poly.pdbx_seq_one_letter_code
_entity_poly.pdbx_strand_id
1 'polypeptide(L)'
;MLAMDDKDDVALVHNTNFLIFLVVCLVLDSLLDEGFSNKQGMFRLAGSKKELTTIDPKVNIYHRCNYDGLCFKKISIKIPKNFVTEGATPAKTFDIGDINLAGKFSGESTDCLN
;
A
#
# COMPACT_ATOMS: atom_id res chain seq x y z
N MET A 1 -1.54 27.99 -16.46
CA MET A 1 -0.21 28.07 -15.84
C MET A 1 -0.35 27.78 -14.35
N LEU A 2 -0.17 26.52 -13.96
CA LEU A 2 0.38 26.11 -12.67
C LEU A 2 1.21 24.87 -13.00
N ALA A 3 2.52 25.03 -12.96
CA ALA A 3 3.47 23.93 -13.01
C ALA A 3 3.64 23.42 -11.58
N MET A 4 3.47 22.11 -11.40
CA MET A 4 4.01 21.37 -10.27
C MET A 4 4.58 20.08 -10.85
N ASP A 5 5.89 20.09 -11.03
CA ASP A 5 6.74 18.98 -11.45
C ASP A 5 7.23 18.31 -10.17
N ASP A 6 6.91 17.03 -9.97
CA ASP A 6 7.73 16.10 -9.21
C ASP A 6 7.37 14.65 -9.62
N LYS A 7 7.90 14.31 -10.79
CA LYS A 7 8.50 13.04 -11.21
C LYS A 7 8.06 11.74 -10.52
N ASP A 8 7.31 10.98 -11.33
CA ASP A 8 7.63 9.60 -11.70
C ASP A 8 7.82 8.62 -10.54
N ASP A 9 6.69 8.03 -10.12
CA ASP A 9 6.52 6.59 -9.89
C ASP A 9 5.05 6.38 -9.47
N VAL A 10 4.28 5.86 -10.41
CA VAL A 10 2.82 5.88 -10.47
C VAL A 10 2.38 4.42 -10.66
N ALA A 11 2.09 3.73 -9.55
CA ALA A 11 1.40 2.43 -9.55
C ALA A 11 -0.06 2.57 -10.00
N LEU A 12 -0.38 2.21 -11.25
CA LEU A 12 -1.73 2.24 -11.84
C LEU A 12 -2.47 0.93 -11.52
N VAL A 13 -3.42 0.99 -10.59
CA VAL A 13 -4.31 -0.15 -10.29
C VAL A 13 -5.67 0.05 -10.96
N HIS A 14 -5.91 -0.55 -12.12
CA HIS A 14 -7.19 -0.44 -12.82
C HIS A 14 -8.35 -1.16 -12.08
N ASN A 15 -9.00 -0.52 -11.09
CA ASN A 15 -10.43 -0.61 -10.74
C ASN A 15 -10.75 0.33 -9.55
N THR A 16 -12.02 0.70 -9.35
CA THR A 16 -12.49 1.76 -8.44
C THR A 16 -12.25 1.54 -6.94
N ASN A 17 -11.79 2.59 -6.24
CA ASN A 17 -11.76 2.84 -4.78
C ASN A 17 -11.54 1.61 -3.89
N PHE A 18 -10.27 1.27 -3.65
CA PHE A 18 -9.87 0.28 -2.63
C PHE A 18 -9.19 0.96 -1.46
N LEU A 19 -9.22 0.29 -0.31
CA LEU A 19 -8.58 0.75 0.92
C LEU A 19 -7.20 0.12 1.04
N ILE A 20 -6.19 0.94 1.29
CA ILE A 20 -4.80 0.53 1.38
C ILE A 20 -4.25 0.95 2.75
N PHE A 21 -3.55 0.04 3.40
CA PHE A 21 -2.87 0.30 4.67
C PHE A 21 -1.38 -0.05 4.57
N LEU A 22 -0.53 0.84 5.04
CA LEU A 22 0.90 0.61 5.23
C LEU A 22 1.15 0.19 6.69
N VAL A 23 1.76 -0.98 6.90
CA VAL A 23 1.88 -1.60 8.24
C VAL A 23 3.31 -2.12 8.50
N VAL A 24 3.75 -2.14 9.77
CA VAL A 24 5.07 -2.67 10.21
C VAL A 24 4.97 -4.09 10.78
N CYS A 25 5.94 -4.96 10.48
CA CYS A 25 5.88 -6.40 10.82
C CYS A 25 6.57 -6.88 12.12
N LEU A 26 7.57 -6.18 12.69
CA LEU A 26 8.52 -6.86 13.60
C LEU A 26 8.15 -6.95 15.09
N VAL A 27 7.34 -6.04 15.64
CA VAL A 27 7.09 -6.03 17.11
C VAL A 27 5.68 -5.55 17.49
N LEU A 28 5.10 -4.68 16.67
CA LEU A 28 3.72 -4.18 16.79
C LEU A 28 3.20 -4.03 15.35
N ASP A 29 2.07 -4.67 15.02
CA ASP A 29 1.37 -4.51 13.73
C ASP A 29 0.73 -3.12 13.71
N SER A 30 1.58 -2.10 13.62
CA SER A 30 1.20 -0.69 13.70
C SER A 30 0.90 -0.17 12.31
N LEU A 31 -0.25 0.48 12.19
CA LEU A 31 -0.59 1.28 11.03
C LEU A 31 0.34 2.49 10.94
N LEU A 32 1.01 2.64 9.79
CA LEU A 32 1.86 3.79 9.47
C LEU A 32 1.10 4.86 8.70
N ASP A 33 0.27 4.43 7.75
CA ASP A 33 -0.52 5.30 6.89
C ASP A 33 -1.66 4.52 6.26
N GLU A 34 -2.77 5.18 5.97
CA GLU A 34 -3.94 4.62 5.33
C GLU A 34 -4.49 5.56 4.26
N GLY A 35 -5.08 5.00 3.22
CA GLY A 35 -5.66 5.79 2.16
C GLY A 35 -6.48 4.98 1.19
N PHE A 36 -7.15 5.70 0.30
CA PHE A 36 -7.90 5.11 -0.79
C PHE A 36 -7.23 5.41 -2.12
N SER A 37 -7.34 4.47 -3.06
CA SER A 37 -7.00 4.76 -4.44
C SER A 37 -7.92 5.85 -4.99
N ASN A 38 -7.40 6.71 -5.87
CA ASN A 38 -8.23 7.66 -6.60
C ASN A 38 -9.02 6.97 -7.73
N LYS A 39 -9.75 7.77 -8.54
CA LYS A 39 -10.57 7.27 -9.65
C LYS A 39 -9.76 6.56 -10.75
N GLN A 40 -8.47 6.85 -10.85
CA GLN A 40 -7.53 6.23 -11.78
C GLN A 40 -6.84 5.00 -11.18
N GLY A 41 -7.16 4.63 -9.92
CA GLY A 41 -6.51 3.51 -9.25
C GLY A 41 -5.20 3.85 -8.54
N MET A 42 -4.82 5.12 -8.53
CA MET A 42 -3.55 5.57 -7.98
C MET A 42 -3.63 5.76 -6.48
N PHE A 43 -2.60 5.36 -5.76
CA PHE A 43 -2.43 5.68 -4.35
C PHE A 43 -0.97 5.99 -4.04
N ARG A 44 -0.74 6.72 -2.95
CA ARG A 44 0.57 6.98 -2.38
C ARG A 44 0.42 6.95 -0.87
N LEU A 45 1.25 6.14 -0.21
CA LEU A 45 1.30 6.05 1.24
C LEU A 45 2.71 6.36 1.71
N ALA A 46 2.81 7.07 2.84
CA ALA A 46 4.06 7.39 3.49
C ALA A 46 3.85 7.45 4.99
N GLY A 47 4.71 6.77 5.75
CA GLY A 47 4.68 6.85 7.20
C GLY A 47 6.05 6.65 7.79
N SER A 48 6.19 7.07 9.05
CA SER A 48 7.42 6.98 9.81
C SER A 48 7.13 6.39 11.18
N LYS A 49 8.12 5.70 11.74
CA LYS A 49 8.03 5.13 13.08
C LYS A 49 9.39 5.16 13.75
N LYS A 50 9.40 5.48 15.04
CA LYS A 50 10.61 5.40 15.86
C LYS A 50 10.77 3.97 16.35
N GLU A 51 11.74 3.25 15.79
CA GLU A 51 12.06 1.87 16.10
C GLU A 51 13.56 1.71 16.37
N LEU A 52 13.95 0.75 17.19
CA LEU A 52 15.37 0.46 17.48
C LEU A 52 16.08 -0.22 16.30
N THR A 53 15.32 -0.87 15.42
CA THR A 53 15.81 -1.58 14.23
C THR A 53 15.17 -1.01 12.97
N THR A 54 15.74 -1.30 11.80
CA THR A 54 15.09 -1.00 10.52
C THR A 54 13.71 -1.66 10.46
N ILE A 55 12.68 -0.88 10.12
CA ILE A 55 11.33 -1.40 9.94
C ILE A 55 11.24 -2.37 8.76
N ASP A 56 10.25 -3.25 8.83
CA ASP A 56 9.84 -4.15 7.76
C ASP A 56 8.42 -3.76 7.31
N PRO A 57 8.29 -2.79 6.37
CA PRO A 57 6.98 -2.33 5.93
C PRO A 57 6.32 -3.32 4.98
N LYS A 58 5.01 -3.42 5.06
CA LYS A 58 4.15 -4.11 4.10
C LYS A 58 2.95 -3.22 3.75
N VAL A 59 2.51 -3.29 2.51
CA VAL A 59 1.26 -2.68 2.05
C VAL A 59 0.20 -3.76 1.98
N ASN A 60 -0.93 -3.54 2.65
CA ASN A 60 -2.12 -4.37 2.54
C ASN A 60 -3.15 -3.65 1.65
N ILE A 61 -3.58 -4.32 0.59
CA ILE A 61 -4.61 -3.82 -0.33
C ILE A 61 -5.90 -4.61 -0.07
N TYR A 62 -6.98 -3.91 0.26
CA TYR A 62 -8.28 -4.50 0.55
C TYR A 62 -9.28 -4.15 -0.55
N HIS A 63 -9.86 -5.16 -1.19
CA HIS A 63 -10.72 -4.97 -2.36
C HIS A 63 -11.90 -5.93 -2.45
N ARG A 64 -12.84 -5.58 -3.34
CA ARG A 64 -14.02 -6.39 -3.71
C ARG A 64 -14.13 -6.68 -5.21
N CYS A 65 -13.07 -6.42 -6.00
CA CYS A 65 -13.06 -6.80 -7.41
C CYS A 65 -13.43 -8.27 -7.60
N ASN A 66 -14.46 -8.52 -8.41
CA ASN A 66 -14.92 -9.88 -8.73
C ASN A 66 -15.15 -10.75 -7.47
N TYR A 67 -15.67 -10.13 -6.40
CA TYR A 67 -15.85 -10.78 -5.10
C TYR A 67 -17.05 -10.22 -4.34
N ASP A 68 -18.06 -11.06 -4.15
CA ASP A 68 -19.32 -10.71 -3.47
C ASP A 68 -19.38 -11.22 -2.01
N GLY A 69 -18.22 -11.48 -1.40
CA GLY A 69 -18.17 -11.88 0.01
C GLY A 69 -18.50 -10.76 0.98
N LEU A 70 -18.84 -11.12 2.22
CA LEU A 70 -19.20 -10.15 3.28
C LEU A 70 -18.03 -9.20 3.65
N CYS A 71 -16.80 -9.68 3.54
CA CYS A 71 -15.59 -8.96 3.90
C CYS A 71 -14.78 -8.56 2.65
N PHE A 72 -13.47 -8.34 2.78
CA PHE A 72 -12.61 -7.91 1.69
C PHE A 72 -11.58 -8.97 1.33
N LYS A 73 -11.22 -9.06 0.06
CA LYS A 73 -9.99 -9.72 -0.35
C LYS A 73 -8.81 -8.86 0.05
N LYS A 74 -7.75 -9.49 0.56
CA LYS A 74 -6.53 -8.84 1.05
C LYS A 74 -5.32 -9.39 0.32
N ILE A 75 -4.52 -8.49 -0.22
CA ILE A 75 -3.20 -8.79 -0.79
C ILE A 75 -2.16 -8.05 0.04
N SER A 76 -1.06 -8.72 0.39
CA SER A 76 0.02 -8.13 1.17
C SER A 76 1.32 -8.13 0.37
N ILE A 77 1.90 -6.94 0.23
CA ILE A 77 3.12 -6.71 -0.55
C ILE A 77 4.19 -6.18 0.40
N LYS A 78 5.33 -6.87 0.48
CA LYS A 78 6.46 -6.41 1.30
C LYS A 78 7.19 -5.30 0.59
N ILE A 79 7.48 -4.22 1.31
CA ILE A 79 8.32 -3.13 0.82
C ILE A 79 9.78 -3.50 1.12
N PRO A 80 10.67 -3.54 0.11
CA PRO A 80 12.06 -3.89 0.34
C PRO A 80 12.75 -2.90 1.30
N LYS A 81 13.58 -3.41 2.22
CA LYS A 81 14.26 -2.58 3.25
C LYS A 81 15.10 -1.46 2.67
N ASN A 82 15.63 -1.65 1.47
CA ASN A 82 16.39 -0.62 0.77
C ASN A 82 15.51 0.54 0.27
N PHE A 83 14.20 0.58 0.54
CA PHE A 83 13.34 1.77 0.35
C PHE A 83 12.97 2.47 1.67
N VAL A 84 13.37 1.90 2.80
CA VAL A 84 13.26 2.55 4.11
C VAL A 84 14.40 3.55 4.26
N THR A 85 14.08 4.77 4.69
CA THR A 85 15.05 5.84 4.92
C THR A 85 14.87 6.42 6.31
N GLU A 86 15.94 7.00 6.85
CA GLU A 86 15.85 7.73 8.11
C GLU A 86 15.17 9.09 7.91
N GLY A 87 14.38 9.51 8.91
CA GLY A 87 13.65 10.77 8.89
C GLY A 87 12.13 10.60 8.85
N ALA A 88 11.42 11.73 8.95
CA ALA A 88 9.96 11.75 8.94
C ALA A 88 9.37 11.60 7.54
N THR A 89 10.14 11.93 6.50
CA THR A 89 9.72 11.89 5.09
C THR A 89 10.60 10.89 4.34
N PRO A 90 10.03 9.98 3.53
CA PRO A 90 10.81 9.02 2.76
C PRO A 90 11.62 9.73 1.67
N ALA A 91 12.91 9.43 1.55
CA ALA A 91 13.78 10.01 0.52
C ALA A 91 13.70 9.27 -0.83
N LYS A 92 13.01 8.14 -0.89
CA LYS A 92 12.73 7.36 -2.10
C LYS A 92 11.39 6.66 -1.99
N THR A 93 10.79 6.40 -3.13
CA THR A 93 9.48 5.74 -3.24
C THR A 93 9.68 4.35 -3.83
N PHE A 94 8.95 3.36 -3.33
CA PHE A 94 8.88 2.05 -3.96
C PHE A 94 7.63 2.00 -4.86
N ASP A 95 7.83 1.87 -6.16
CA ASP A 95 6.73 1.61 -7.09
C ASP A 95 6.35 0.12 -7.04
N ILE A 96 5.12 -0.15 -6.63
CA ILE A 96 4.55 -1.50 -6.59
C ILE A 96 4.14 -1.97 -7.99
N GLY A 97 4.05 -1.04 -8.95
CA GLY A 97 3.59 -1.27 -10.31
C GLY A 97 2.08 -1.49 -10.39
N ASP A 98 1.67 -2.01 -11.54
CA ASP A 98 0.26 -2.17 -11.87
C ASP A 98 -0.24 -3.56 -11.45
N ILE A 99 -1.33 -3.60 -10.69
CA ILE A 99 -1.89 -4.85 -10.17
C ILE A 99 -3.33 -4.99 -10.66
N ASN A 100 -3.62 -6.08 -11.38
CA ASN A 100 -4.99 -6.41 -11.77
C ASN A 100 -5.71 -7.18 -10.66
N LEU A 101 -6.44 -6.44 -9.81
CA LEU A 101 -7.17 -6.98 -8.66
C LEU A 101 -8.34 -7.92 -9.00
N ALA A 102 -8.71 -8.08 -10.28
CA ALA A 102 -9.70 -9.08 -10.69
C ALA A 102 -9.14 -10.51 -10.77
N GLY A 103 -7.80 -10.65 -10.74
CA GLY A 103 -7.11 -11.93 -10.77
C GLY A 103 -7.13 -12.70 -9.44
N LYS A 104 -6.43 -13.84 -9.42
CA LYS A 104 -6.13 -14.60 -8.20
C LYS A 104 -4.65 -14.45 -7.87
N PHE A 105 -4.34 -14.10 -6.63
CA PHE A 105 -2.96 -13.92 -6.17
C PHE A 105 -2.57 -15.01 -5.17
N SER A 106 -1.34 -15.51 -5.28
CA SER A 106 -0.80 -16.43 -4.27
C SER A 106 -0.64 -15.70 -2.95
N GLY A 107 -1.20 -16.24 -1.87
CA GLY A 107 -1.20 -15.60 -0.55
C GLY A 107 -2.29 -14.54 -0.37
N GLU A 108 -3.25 -14.41 -1.30
CA GLU A 108 -4.49 -13.66 -1.06
C GLU A 108 -5.28 -14.30 0.08
N SER A 109 -5.81 -13.47 0.99
CA SER A 109 -6.68 -13.90 2.07
C SER A 109 -7.99 -13.10 2.08
N THR A 110 -8.96 -13.52 2.89
CA THR A 110 -10.15 -12.72 3.19
C THR A 110 -10.01 -12.13 4.59
N ASP A 111 -10.28 -10.84 4.74
CA ASP A 111 -10.13 -10.12 5.99
C ASP A 111 -11.28 -9.11 6.18
N CYS A 112 -11.81 -9.05 7.40
CA CYS A 112 -12.89 -8.15 7.79
C CYS A 112 -12.25 -7.04 8.62
N LEU A 113 -11.99 -5.90 7.98
CA LEU A 113 -11.51 -4.70 8.66
C LEU A 113 -12.51 -4.32 9.76
N ASN A 114 -12.02 -4.15 10.99
CA ASN A 114 -12.82 -3.86 12.18
C ASN A 114 -12.39 -2.55 12.82
#